data_AF-A0A929XG93-F1
#
_entry.id   AF-A0A929XG93-F1
#
_cell.length_a   1.000
_cell.length_b   1.000
_cell.length_c   1.000
_cell.angle_alpha   90.00
_cell.angle_beta   90.00
_cell.angle_gamma   90.00
#
_symmetry.space_group_name_H-M   'P 1'
#
loop_
_entity.id
_entity.type
_entity.pdbx_description
1 polymer ?
#
loop_
_entity_poly.entity_id
_entity_poly.type
_entity_poly.pdbx_seq_one_letter_code
_entity_poly.pdbx_strand_id
1 'polypeptide(L)'
;NTFTKEIVEAMCENTERPMIFPLSNPTKLAEASAKDLIEWSDGKAFVATGIPSDTISYKGVDYVIGQANNALIYPGIGLGMLASEASLLTDEMIGAAAHSLSGTVNPGQPGAPVLPPFKYVADVSIKVAEAVAKKAQEQGLARAKETDMAKAVRDLKWYPEYK
;
A
#
# COMPACT_ATOMS: atom_id res chain seq x y z
N ASN A 1 -8.19 -0.14 21.39
CA ASN A 1 -9.07 0.95 21.89
C ASN A 1 -8.28 2.05 22.57
N THR A 2 -7.28 2.61 21.89
CA THR A 2 -6.45 3.73 22.33
C THR A 2 -6.71 4.99 21.50
N PHE A 3 -7.22 4.84 20.26
CA PHE A 3 -7.86 5.94 19.54
C PHE A 3 -9.31 6.00 20.03
N THR A 4 -9.59 6.98 20.87
CA THR A 4 -10.95 7.24 21.37
C THR A 4 -11.66 8.21 20.44
N LYS A 5 -12.99 8.32 20.60
CA LYS A 5 -13.81 9.26 19.84
C LYS A 5 -13.31 10.70 20.01
N GLU A 6 -12.98 11.09 21.23
CA GLU A 6 -12.50 12.44 21.56
C GLU A 6 -11.19 12.76 20.82
N ILE A 7 -10.29 11.79 20.71
CA ILE A 7 -9.02 11.96 19.96
C ILE A 7 -9.32 12.14 18.46
N VAL A 8 -10.22 11.35 17.89
CA VAL A 8 -10.57 11.41 16.46
C VAL A 8 -11.29 12.71 16.13
N GLU A 9 -12.22 13.15 16.97
CA GLU A 9 -12.91 14.44 16.82
C GLU A 9 -11.90 15.60 16.90
N ALA A 10 -10.98 15.59 17.87
CA ALA A 10 -9.93 16.60 17.97
C ALA A 10 -9.00 16.64 16.74
N MET A 11 -8.66 15.47 16.16
CA MET A 11 -7.92 15.40 14.89
C MET A 11 -8.70 16.05 13.73
N CYS A 12 -10.02 15.89 13.70
CA CYS A 12 -10.90 16.48 12.69
C CYS A 12 -11.13 17.99 12.90
N GLU A 13 -11.00 18.51 14.13
CA GLU A 13 -11.04 19.95 14.41
C GLU A 13 -9.79 20.67 13.86
N ASN A 14 -8.63 20.00 13.88
CA ASN A 14 -7.35 20.57 13.48
C ASN A 14 -6.97 20.27 12.02
N THR A 15 -7.64 19.33 11.36
CA THR A 15 -7.33 18.90 10.00
C THR A 15 -8.60 18.49 9.28
N GLU A 16 -8.86 19.08 8.11
CA GLU A 16 -10.08 18.83 7.33
C GLU A 16 -10.28 17.35 6.96
N ARG A 17 -9.18 16.65 6.64
CA ARG A 17 -9.17 15.22 6.29
C ARG A 17 -7.97 14.51 6.93
N PRO A 18 -8.04 14.13 8.22
CA PRO A 18 -6.90 13.54 8.93
C PRO A 18 -6.60 12.12 8.44
N MET A 19 -5.32 11.72 8.46
CA MET A 19 -4.92 10.32 8.26
C MET A 19 -4.89 9.60 9.61
N ILE A 20 -5.67 8.53 9.75
CA ILE A 20 -5.81 7.80 11.03
C ILE A 20 -5.71 6.30 10.75
N PHE A 21 -4.55 5.71 11.02
CA PHE A 21 -4.26 4.32 10.71
C PHE A 21 -4.07 3.48 11.97
N PRO A 22 -5.08 2.67 12.37
CA PRO A 22 -4.89 1.70 13.44
C PRO A 22 -4.14 0.47 12.88
N LEU A 23 -2.85 0.38 13.19
CA LEU A 23 -1.92 -0.61 12.62
C LEU A 23 -1.62 -1.78 13.57
N SER A 24 -2.02 -1.69 14.83
CA SER A 24 -1.73 -2.75 15.81
C SER A 24 -2.41 -4.07 15.44
N ASN A 25 -1.63 -5.16 15.54
CA ASN A 25 -2.06 -6.53 15.25
C ASN A 25 -1.88 -7.42 16.49
N PRO A 26 -2.77 -8.41 16.75
CA PRO A 26 -3.97 -8.78 16.00
C PRO A 26 -5.18 -7.87 16.34
N THR A 27 -6.37 -8.17 15.79
CA THR A 27 -7.60 -7.33 15.91
C THR A 27 -7.87 -6.75 17.29
N LYS A 28 -7.68 -7.54 18.36
CA LYS A 28 -7.91 -7.10 19.75
C LYS A 28 -6.98 -5.96 20.22
N LEU A 29 -5.88 -5.72 19.51
CA LEU A 29 -4.90 -4.67 19.82
C LEU A 29 -5.08 -3.43 18.94
N ALA A 30 -5.95 -3.48 17.93
CA ALA A 30 -6.20 -2.33 17.07
C ALA A 30 -6.61 -1.09 17.89
N GLU A 31 -6.09 0.07 17.50
CA GLU A 31 -6.29 1.31 18.22
C GLU A 31 -7.76 1.73 18.21
N ALA A 32 -8.45 1.54 17.08
CA ALA A 32 -9.90 1.65 16.88
C ALA A 32 -10.33 0.77 15.67
N SER A 33 -11.63 0.51 15.53
CA SER A 33 -12.15 -0.13 14.31
C SER A 33 -12.27 0.88 13.17
N ALA A 34 -12.20 0.43 11.91
CA ALA A 34 -12.41 1.32 10.77
C ALA A 34 -13.81 1.96 10.79
N LYS A 35 -14.82 1.21 11.23
CA LYS A 35 -16.19 1.71 11.38
C LYS A 35 -16.25 2.91 12.34
N ASP A 36 -15.65 2.77 13.51
CA ASP A 36 -15.58 3.85 14.50
C ASP A 36 -14.89 5.09 13.93
N LEU A 37 -13.76 4.91 13.24
CA LEU A 37 -13.03 6.02 12.64
C LEU A 37 -13.83 6.76 11.56
N ILE A 38 -14.58 6.03 10.73
CA ILE A 38 -15.47 6.64 9.74
C ILE A 38 -16.62 7.40 10.43
N GLU A 39 -17.27 6.81 11.44
CA GLU A 39 -18.38 7.44 12.14
C GLU A 39 -17.96 8.66 12.96
N TRP A 40 -16.86 8.58 13.71
CA TRP A 40 -16.37 9.67 14.58
C TRP A 40 -15.74 10.81 13.79
N SER A 41 -15.20 10.54 12.60
CA SER A 41 -14.66 11.58 11.71
C SER A 41 -15.70 12.21 10.80
N ASP A 42 -16.97 11.81 10.90
CA ASP A 42 -18.02 12.18 9.94
C ASP A 42 -17.62 11.88 8.48
N GLY A 43 -16.95 10.74 8.26
CA GLY A 43 -16.48 10.30 6.96
C GLY A 43 -15.31 11.11 6.37
N LYS A 44 -14.68 12.00 7.14
CA LYS A 44 -13.58 12.86 6.68
C LYS A 44 -12.22 12.15 6.65
N ALA A 45 -11.99 11.24 7.60
CA ALA A 45 -10.68 10.65 7.80
C ALA A 45 -10.27 9.73 6.64
N PHE A 46 -8.99 9.79 6.29
CA PHE A 46 -8.32 8.75 5.52
C PHE A 46 -7.98 7.60 6.44
N VAL A 47 -8.63 6.45 6.21
CA VAL A 47 -8.49 5.26 7.06
C VAL A 47 -7.84 4.12 6.29
N ALA A 48 -6.80 3.54 6.89
CA ALA A 48 -6.21 2.27 6.50
C ALA A 48 -5.88 1.48 7.77
N THR A 49 -6.02 0.16 7.73
CA THR A 49 -5.92 -0.69 8.91
C THR A 49 -4.80 -1.72 8.78
N GLY A 50 -4.19 -2.13 9.88
CA GLY A 50 -3.20 -3.22 9.88
C GLY A 50 -3.82 -4.59 9.56
N ILE A 51 -5.08 -4.77 9.96
CA ILE A 51 -5.91 -5.96 9.73
C ILE A 51 -6.92 -5.74 8.59
N PRO A 52 -7.46 -6.79 7.96
CA PRO A 52 -8.58 -6.65 7.03
C PRO A 52 -9.81 -6.00 7.69
N SER A 53 -10.54 -5.19 6.92
CA SER A 53 -11.82 -4.60 7.29
C SER A 53 -12.80 -4.74 6.14
N ASP A 54 -14.07 -4.92 6.48
CA ASP A 54 -15.15 -4.84 5.50
C ASP A 54 -15.34 -3.40 5.01
N THR A 55 -16.10 -3.26 3.92
CA THR A 55 -16.57 -1.95 3.44
C THR A 55 -17.56 -1.36 4.44
N ILE A 56 -17.44 -0.07 4.73
CA ILE A 56 -18.29 0.63 5.69
C ILE A 56 -19.23 1.57 4.94
N SER A 57 -20.54 1.32 4.99
CA SER A 57 -21.53 2.25 4.45
C SER A 57 -21.86 3.32 5.49
N TYR A 58 -21.65 4.59 5.15
CA TYR A 58 -21.92 5.74 6.03
C TYR A 58 -22.46 6.92 5.23
N LYS A 59 -23.61 7.48 5.66
CA LYS A 59 -24.28 8.64 5.03
C LYS A 59 -24.42 8.55 3.49
N GLY A 60 -24.70 7.35 2.98
CA GLY A 60 -24.90 7.12 1.54
C GLY A 60 -23.61 6.95 0.73
N VAL A 61 -22.46 6.85 1.39
CA VAL A 61 -21.15 6.57 0.78
C VAL A 61 -20.62 5.24 1.29
N ASP A 62 -20.08 4.42 0.39
CA ASP A 62 -19.40 3.18 0.74
C ASP A 62 -17.89 3.41 0.84
N TYR A 63 -17.35 3.23 2.04
CA TYR A 63 -15.94 3.41 2.36
C TYR A 63 -15.20 2.08 2.26
N VAL A 64 -14.37 1.96 1.21
CA VAL A 64 -13.48 0.81 1.03
C VAL A 64 -12.22 1.06 1.86
N ILE A 65 -11.92 0.16 2.78
CA ILE A 65 -10.79 0.30 3.71
C ILE A 65 -9.58 -0.45 3.17
N GLY A 66 -8.48 0.29 2.95
CA GLY A 66 -7.21 -0.30 2.55
C GLY A 66 -6.52 -0.99 3.73
N GLN A 67 -5.96 -2.19 3.50
CA GLN A 67 -5.10 -2.83 4.49
C GLN A 67 -3.65 -2.41 4.25
N ALA A 68 -2.98 -1.91 5.29
CA ALA A 68 -1.55 -1.62 5.30
C ALA A 68 -0.73 -2.92 5.44
N ASN A 69 -0.88 -3.80 4.45
CA ASN A 69 -0.23 -5.11 4.43
C ASN A 69 1.09 -5.05 3.66
N ASN A 70 2.18 -5.51 4.28
CA ASN A 70 3.50 -5.56 3.67
C ASN A 70 3.54 -6.37 2.36
N ALA A 71 2.58 -7.28 2.16
CA ALA A 71 2.39 -8.02 0.91
C ALA A 71 2.10 -7.15 -0.32
N LEU A 72 1.74 -5.89 -0.14
CA LEU A 72 1.67 -4.93 -1.25
C LEU A 72 3.06 -4.51 -1.78
N ILE A 73 4.13 -4.75 -1.02
CA ILE A 73 5.47 -4.24 -1.31
C ILE A 73 6.51 -5.36 -1.43
N TYR A 74 6.62 -6.25 -0.43
CA TYR A 74 7.74 -7.20 -0.38
C TYR A 74 7.84 -8.14 -1.61
N PRO A 75 6.74 -8.63 -2.22
CA PRO A 75 6.86 -9.50 -3.40
C PRO A 75 7.47 -8.77 -4.59
N GLY A 76 7.06 -7.52 -4.80
CA GLY A 76 7.60 -6.66 -5.84
C GLY A 76 9.04 -6.28 -5.59
N ILE A 77 9.41 -5.94 -4.34
CA ILE A 77 10.80 -5.68 -3.98
C ILE A 77 11.67 -6.89 -4.30
N GLY A 78 11.27 -8.07 -3.85
CA GLY A 78 12.01 -9.31 -4.11
C GLY A 78 12.16 -9.59 -5.60
N LEU A 79 11.06 -9.50 -6.36
CA LEU A 79 11.08 -9.70 -7.82
C LEU A 79 11.99 -8.68 -8.53
N GLY A 80 11.91 -7.40 -8.17
CA GLY A 80 12.74 -6.34 -8.75
C GLY A 80 14.23 -6.56 -8.48
N MET A 81 14.58 -6.90 -7.23
CA MET A 81 15.94 -7.22 -6.82
C MET A 81 16.53 -8.40 -7.60
N LEU A 82 15.73 -9.48 -7.76
CA LEU A 82 16.15 -10.67 -8.51
C LEU A 82 16.27 -10.37 -10.00
N ALA A 83 15.30 -9.65 -10.59
CA ALA A 83 15.28 -9.32 -12.01
C ALA A 83 16.46 -8.44 -12.44
N SER A 84 16.85 -7.47 -11.61
CA SER A 84 18.03 -6.63 -11.85
C SER A 84 19.35 -7.26 -11.38
N GLU A 85 19.30 -8.43 -10.74
CA GLU A 85 20.43 -9.05 -10.02
C GLU A 85 21.15 -8.05 -9.08
N ALA A 86 20.37 -7.20 -8.42
CA ALA A 86 20.89 -6.10 -7.62
C ALA A 86 21.79 -6.64 -6.49
N SER A 87 22.93 -6.01 -6.27
CA SER A 87 23.90 -6.42 -5.25
C SER A 87 23.51 -6.00 -3.83
N LEU A 88 22.70 -4.95 -3.69
CA LEU A 88 22.29 -4.35 -2.43
C LEU A 88 20.89 -3.73 -2.57
N LEU A 89 20.04 -3.94 -1.57
CA LEU A 89 18.78 -3.21 -1.43
C LEU A 89 19.05 -1.91 -0.65
N THR A 90 18.70 -0.77 -1.23
CA THR A 90 18.89 0.55 -0.61
C THR A 90 17.57 1.15 -0.13
N ASP A 91 17.64 2.13 0.77
CA ASP A 91 16.46 2.85 1.25
C ASP A 91 15.74 3.57 0.10
N GLU A 92 16.47 4.06 -0.91
CA GLU A 92 15.84 4.69 -2.08
C GLU A 92 15.11 3.68 -2.98
N MET A 93 15.52 2.40 -3.00
CA MET A 93 14.74 1.34 -3.66
C MET A 93 13.44 1.06 -2.93
N ILE A 94 13.46 1.05 -1.59
CA ILE A 94 12.24 0.91 -0.77
C ILE A 94 11.33 2.13 -0.96
N GLY A 95 11.91 3.33 -1.03
CA GLY A 95 11.19 4.56 -1.37
C GLY A 95 10.57 4.49 -2.76
N ALA A 96 11.31 4.01 -3.77
CA ALA A 96 10.80 3.82 -5.12
C ALA A 96 9.64 2.79 -5.17
N ALA A 97 9.74 1.71 -4.40
CA ALA A 97 8.65 0.75 -4.22
C ALA A 97 7.39 1.43 -3.67
N ALA A 98 7.50 2.20 -2.59
CA ALA A 98 6.36 2.92 -2.00
C ALA A 98 5.77 3.95 -2.98
N HIS A 99 6.61 4.73 -3.66
CA HIS A 99 6.16 5.72 -4.65
C HIS A 99 5.46 5.07 -5.86
N SER A 100 5.84 3.86 -6.26
CA SER A 100 5.20 3.15 -7.37
C SER A 100 3.71 2.84 -7.15
N LEU A 101 3.24 2.87 -5.88
CA LEU A 101 1.83 2.71 -5.55
C LEU A 101 1.00 3.98 -5.81
N SER A 102 1.65 5.13 -5.97
CA SER A 102 1.00 6.41 -6.23
C SER A 102 0.13 6.34 -7.49
N GLY A 103 -1.04 6.99 -7.46
CA GLY A 103 -1.98 6.99 -8.58
C GLY A 103 -2.72 5.67 -8.82
N THR A 104 -2.51 4.65 -7.98
CA THR A 104 -3.27 3.38 -8.06
C THR A 104 -4.65 3.50 -7.44
N VAL A 105 -4.87 4.53 -6.60
CA VAL A 105 -6.14 4.88 -5.99
C VAL A 105 -6.42 6.37 -6.20
N ASN A 106 -7.70 6.76 -6.16
CA ASN A 106 -8.12 8.17 -6.24
C ASN A 106 -8.67 8.65 -4.89
N PRO A 107 -7.81 9.13 -3.97
CA PRO A 107 -8.23 9.54 -2.62
C PRO A 107 -9.09 10.82 -2.60
N GLY A 108 -9.26 11.48 -3.75
CA GLY A 108 -10.14 12.64 -3.90
C GLY A 108 -11.62 12.29 -3.88
N GLN A 109 -11.99 11.03 -4.15
CA GLN A 109 -13.38 10.59 -4.07
C GLN A 109 -13.75 10.16 -2.65
N PRO A 110 -14.93 10.56 -2.14
CA PRO A 110 -15.47 10.00 -0.90
C PRO A 110 -15.52 8.48 -0.96
N GLY A 111 -15.11 7.82 0.12
CA GLY A 111 -15.11 6.36 0.23
C GLY A 111 -13.97 5.63 -0.50
N ALA A 112 -13.13 6.33 -1.26
CA ALA A 112 -11.99 5.72 -1.92
C ALA A 112 -10.93 5.24 -0.90
N PRO A 113 -10.32 4.06 -1.14
CA PRO A 113 -9.31 3.52 -0.23
C PRO A 113 -8.00 4.30 -0.33
N VAL A 114 -7.26 4.35 0.78
CA VAL A 114 -5.93 4.99 0.82
C VAL A 114 -4.84 4.12 0.17
N LEU A 115 -5.01 2.80 0.25
CA LEU A 115 -4.10 1.82 -0.33
C LEU A 115 -4.85 0.95 -1.35
N PRO A 116 -4.17 0.44 -2.39
CA PRO A 116 -4.80 -0.49 -3.33
C PRO A 116 -5.43 -1.68 -2.60
N PRO A 117 -6.68 -2.06 -2.93
CA PRO A 117 -7.26 -3.28 -2.42
C PRO A 117 -6.38 -4.50 -2.73
N PHE A 118 -6.28 -5.44 -1.78
CA PHE A 118 -5.38 -6.60 -1.89
C PHE A 118 -5.62 -7.46 -3.15
N LYS A 119 -6.84 -7.46 -3.70
CA LYS A 119 -7.16 -8.15 -4.96
C LYS A 119 -6.28 -7.71 -6.15
N TYR A 120 -5.66 -6.53 -6.09
CA TYR A 120 -4.75 -6.02 -7.12
C TYR A 120 -3.26 -6.30 -6.84
N VAL A 121 -2.94 -7.13 -5.83
CA VAL A 121 -1.56 -7.39 -5.40
C VAL A 121 -0.65 -7.88 -6.52
N ALA A 122 -1.17 -8.65 -7.49
CA ALA A 122 -0.39 -9.15 -8.61
C ALA A 122 0.09 -8.01 -9.54
N ASP A 123 -0.79 -7.06 -9.87
CA ASP A 123 -0.47 -5.91 -10.72
C ASP A 123 0.44 -4.92 -9.97
N VAL A 124 0.12 -4.70 -8.69
CA VAL A 124 0.93 -3.87 -7.78
C VAL A 124 2.35 -4.43 -7.67
N SER A 125 2.51 -5.74 -7.53
CA SER A 125 3.84 -6.37 -7.41
C SER A 125 4.72 -6.11 -8.63
N ILE A 126 4.13 -6.05 -9.83
CA ILE A 126 4.89 -5.76 -11.06
C ILE A 126 5.34 -4.30 -11.08
N LYS A 127 4.46 -3.35 -10.78
CA LYS A 127 4.83 -1.93 -10.70
C LYS A 127 5.95 -1.69 -9.68
N VAL A 128 5.86 -2.33 -8.52
CA VAL A 128 6.88 -2.26 -7.47
C VAL A 128 8.19 -2.87 -7.97
N ALA A 129 8.15 -4.05 -8.60
CA ALA A 129 9.35 -4.72 -9.12
C ALA A 129 10.06 -3.89 -10.19
N GLU A 130 9.33 -3.32 -11.13
CA GLU A 130 9.88 -2.46 -12.17
C GLU A 130 10.52 -1.20 -11.57
N ALA A 131 9.88 -0.57 -10.58
CA ALA A 131 10.42 0.60 -9.89
C ALA A 131 11.72 0.28 -9.13
N VAL A 132 11.77 -0.86 -8.44
CA VAL A 132 12.95 -1.31 -7.69
C VAL A 132 14.10 -1.67 -8.63
N ALA A 133 13.84 -2.46 -9.66
CA ALA A 133 14.83 -2.84 -10.66
C ALA A 133 15.42 -1.61 -11.37
N LYS A 134 14.56 -0.65 -11.75
CA LYS A 134 14.98 0.62 -12.34
C LYS A 134 15.84 1.44 -11.38
N LYS A 135 15.44 1.55 -10.10
CA LYS A 135 16.23 2.29 -9.10
C LYS A 135 17.59 1.62 -8.87
N ALA A 136 17.66 0.29 -8.87
CA ALA A 136 18.93 -0.44 -8.81
C ALA A 136 19.84 -0.16 -10.00
N GLN A 137 19.28 -0.08 -11.21
CA GLN A 137 20.03 0.31 -12.40
C GLN A 137 20.54 1.75 -12.30
N GLU A 138 19.70 2.69 -11.90
CA GLU A 138 20.08 4.11 -11.71
C GLU A 138 21.22 4.29 -10.69
N GLN A 139 21.25 3.46 -9.65
CA GLN A 139 22.29 3.47 -8.62
C GLN A 139 23.56 2.69 -9.00
N GLY A 140 23.61 2.06 -10.19
CA GLY A 140 24.73 1.22 -10.61
C GLY A 140 24.87 -0.09 -9.82
N LEU A 141 23.79 -0.54 -9.16
CA LEU A 141 23.77 -1.75 -8.34
C LEU A 141 23.20 -2.96 -9.10
N ALA A 142 22.53 -2.74 -10.23
CA ALA A 142 22.05 -3.80 -11.11
C ALA A 142 23.20 -4.52 -11.83
N ARG A 143 23.16 -5.85 -11.86
CA ARG A 143 24.19 -6.70 -12.51
C ARG A 143 23.65 -7.58 -13.63
N ALA A 144 22.32 -7.58 -13.83
CA ALA A 144 21.67 -8.33 -14.90
C ALA A 144 22.22 -7.92 -16.27
N LYS A 145 22.29 -8.90 -17.18
CA LYS A 145 22.65 -8.65 -18.59
C LYS A 145 21.59 -7.86 -19.34
N GLU A 146 20.32 -8.09 -19.00
CA GLU A 146 19.20 -7.33 -19.54
C GLU A 146 19.24 -5.90 -19.00
N THR A 147 19.06 -4.93 -19.87
CA THR A 147 19.09 -3.50 -19.51
C THR A 147 17.72 -2.85 -19.52
N ASP A 148 16.73 -3.46 -20.20
CA ASP A 148 15.32 -3.14 -20.02
C ASP A 148 14.80 -3.81 -18.73
N MET A 149 14.80 -3.07 -17.63
CA MET A 149 14.36 -3.57 -16.32
C MET A 149 12.90 -4.03 -16.30
N ALA A 150 12.04 -3.44 -17.13
CA ALA A 150 10.65 -3.87 -17.23
C ALA A 150 10.56 -5.23 -17.92
N LYS A 151 11.36 -5.45 -18.97
CA LYS A 151 11.51 -6.76 -19.59
C LYS A 151 12.12 -7.78 -18.64
N ALA A 152 13.17 -7.43 -17.91
CA ALA A 152 13.81 -8.33 -16.93
C ALA A 152 12.79 -8.83 -15.88
N VAL A 153 11.94 -7.94 -15.35
CA VAL A 153 10.88 -8.29 -14.41
C VAL A 153 9.83 -9.21 -15.05
N ARG A 154 9.36 -8.89 -16.26
CA ARG A 154 8.35 -9.70 -16.96
C ARG A 154 8.84 -11.11 -17.26
N ASP A 155 10.08 -11.24 -17.71
CA ASP A 155 10.68 -12.52 -18.10
C ASP A 155 10.99 -13.41 -16.89
N LEU A 156 11.30 -12.81 -15.73
CA LEU A 156 11.57 -13.55 -14.50
C LEU A 156 10.29 -14.00 -13.77
N LYS A 157 9.18 -13.29 -13.95
CA LYS A 157 7.92 -13.60 -13.29
C LYS A 157 7.46 -15.02 -13.64
N TRP A 158 7.11 -15.80 -12.62
CA TRP A 158 6.46 -17.09 -12.80
C TRP A 158 4.96 -16.91 -13.10
N TYR A 159 4.47 -17.63 -14.11
CA TYR A 159 3.05 -17.68 -14.48
C TYR A 159 2.46 -19.06 -14.16
N PRO A 160 1.28 -19.13 -13.52
CA PRO A 160 0.63 -20.38 -13.12
C PRO A 160 -0.07 -21.08 -14.30
N GLU A 161 0.64 -21.27 -15.41
CA GLU A 161 0.15 -22.01 -16.57
C GLU A 161 0.55 -23.49 -16.46
N TYR A 162 -0.38 -24.38 -16.78
CA TYR A 162 -0.04 -25.81 -16.88
C TYR A 162 1.03 -26.01 -17.95
N LYS A 163 1.99 -26.89 -17.65
CA LYS A 163 3.08 -27.26 -18.56
C LYS A 163 2.95 -28.72 -18.97
#